data_AF-A0A9P5UHS5-F1
#
_entry.id   AF-A0A9P5UHS5-F1
#
_cell.length_a   1.000
_cell.length_b   1.000
_cell.length_c   1.000
_cell.angle_alpha   90.00
_cell.angle_beta   90.00
_cell.angle_gamma   90.00
#
_symmetry.space_group_name_H-M   'P 1'
#
loop_
_entity.id
_entity.type
_entity.pdbx_description
1 polymer ?
#
loop_
_entity_poly.entity_id
_entity_poly.type
_entity_poly.pdbx_seq_one_letter_code
_entity_poly.pdbx_strand_id
1 'polypeptide(L)'
;MKQAFAFLALAAIAQAAQVTFHVIAPGSTTVQVSVNGQLTALTAADPTIPVFSGAAETGADTKYKYVAGGVTETFDRALPTGRTETYNDFLNRPVTYADIPELPSPIEKNPTWTRSGPKQPLFDTNYIPTIFVNGNPSDLNGLIVNPAKDKFSVTLTFVLASEVKTFTNIRFGIHGAGKKKNNAKQSWIWELAPNDTYQNRNFFKLRHQEEDPTQMREKLYADISRAMGTYANEANMIRFFINNEAMGTFNIPDDITQYSYPPAKFYAGKPPAQMNALFDGASGASFHKTDKANDAAIAEVGKLFDIDTYMRFMVLEYLTGNWDGCWEQQTNVGLYRQDFDATFGVNIHHNDTTFIEWSYKKYPTLFPGGVMINGLLQNPTYTQMFETYLKNTVQILFNNATLINRILKYHAFILPDFAENLWGWVPAPNANGGGAGFGLIQWIVRKSEAVAKEFAITTTPTPDGDK
;
A
#
# COMPACT_ATOMS: atom_id res chain seq x y z
N MET A 1 -20.39 69.77 26.91
CA MET A 1 -20.75 68.42 26.43
C MET A 1 -19.52 67.54 26.51
N LYS A 2 -19.49 66.57 27.42
CA LYS A 2 -18.40 65.57 27.51
C LYS A 2 -18.86 64.35 26.70
N GLN A 3 -18.18 64.07 25.59
CA GLN A 3 -18.42 62.84 24.83
C GLN A 3 -17.67 61.69 25.50
N ALA A 4 -18.41 60.71 25.99
CA ALA A 4 -17.88 59.45 26.50
C ALA A 4 -17.67 58.50 25.30
N PHE A 5 -16.44 58.08 25.06
CA PHE A 5 -16.14 56.97 24.17
C PHE A 5 -16.42 55.66 24.91
N ALA A 6 -17.49 54.96 24.51
CA ALA A 6 -17.75 53.60 24.95
C ALA A 6 -16.89 52.64 24.12
N PHE A 7 -15.89 52.02 24.74
CA PHE A 7 -15.23 50.85 24.18
C PHE A 7 -16.22 49.67 24.24
N LEU A 8 -16.78 49.27 23.09
CA LEU A 8 -17.42 47.97 22.96
C LEU A 8 -16.32 46.90 22.93
N ALA A 9 -16.14 46.20 24.03
CA ALA A 9 -15.44 44.93 24.04
C ALA A 9 -16.34 43.90 23.34
N LEU A 10 -15.99 43.47 22.12
CA LEU A 10 -16.54 42.24 21.55
C LEU A 10 -15.98 41.08 22.38
N ALA A 11 -16.76 40.61 23.36
CA ALA A 11 -16.56 39.30 23.95
C ALA A 11 -16.92 38.28 22.87
N ALA A 12 -15.90 37.66 22.27
CA ALA A 12 -16.10 36.46 21.46
C ALA A 12 -16.62 35.37 22.42
N ILE A 13 -17.92 35.08 22.33
CA ILE A 13 -18.51 33.93 23.00
C ILE A 13 -17.91 32.71 22.30
N ALA A 14 -16.93 32.06 22.95
CA ALA A 14 -16.45 30.75 22.52
C ALA A 14 -17.65 29.80 22.57
N GLN A 15 -18.21 29.50 21.41
CA GLN A 15 -19.34 28.59 21.31
C GLN A 15 -18.81 27.20 21.65
N ALA A 16 -19.40 26.55 22.67
CA ALA A 16 -19.05 25.19 23.02
C ALA A 16 -19.31 24.28 21.81
N ALA A 17 -18.23 23.84 21.15
CA ALA A 17 -18.34 22.87 20.07
C ALA A 17 -18.45 21.48 20.69
N GLN A 18 -19.52 20.75 20.34
CA GLN A 18 -19.63 19.34 20.66
C GLN A 18 -18.84 18.55 19.62
N VAL A 19 -17.88 17.76 20.07
CA VAL A 19 -17.00 16.94 19.21
C VAL A 19 -17.21 15.48 19.53
N THR A 20 -17.35 14.66 18.49
CA THR A 20 -17.41 13.19 18.64
C THR A 20 -16.01 12.60 18.56
N PHE A 21 -15.61 11.88 19.60
CA PHE A 21 -14.31 11.24 19.69
C PHE A 21 -14.45 9.77 19.36
N HIS A 22 -13.54 9.24 18.55
CA HIS A 22 -13.49 7.83 18.16
C HIS A 22 -12.10 7.27 18.44
N VAL A 23 -11.99 6.14 19.14
CA VAL A 23 -10.72 5.51 19.46
C VAL A 23 -10.78 3.99 19.43
N ILE A 24 -9.77 3.39 18.84
CA ILE A 24 -9.49 1.96 18.84
C ILE A 24 -8.56 1.69 20.03
N ALA A 25 -9.07 0.96 21.03
CA ALA A 25 -8.36 0.70 22.28
C ALA A 25 -8.38 -0.81 22.63
N PRO A 26 -7.67 -1.67 21.86
CA PRO A 26 -7.61 -3.10 22.15
C PRO A 26 -7.10 -3.38 23.56
N GLY A 27 -7.66 -4.39 24.23
CA GLY A 27 -7.31 -4.75 25.60
C GLY A 27 -7.90 -3.84 26.69
N SER A 28 -8.62 -2.77 26.33
CA SER A 28 -9.27 -1.87 27.28
C SER A 28 -10.77 -2.14 27.36
N THR A 29 -11.32 -2.17 28.57
CA THR A 29 -12.77 -2.29 28.82
C THR A 29 -13.40 -0.97 29.23
N THR A 30 -12.61 -0.03 29.72
CA THR A 30 -13.03 1.33 30.09
C THR A 30 -12.18 2.34 29.32
N VAL A 31 -12.85 3.23 28.59
CA VAL A 31 -12.19 4.27 27.80
C VAL A 31 -12.90 5.60 28.03
N GLN A 32 -12.12 6.65 28.19
CA GLN A 32 -12.60 8.01 28.38
C GLN A 32 -11.77 8.96 27.51
N VAL A 33 -12.35 10.11 27.17
CA VAL A 33 -11.61 11.25 26.62
C VAL A 33 -11.48 12.32 27.70
N SER A 34 -10.29 12.87 27.84
CA SER A 34 -9.98 14.02 28.68
C SER A 34 -9.86 15.26 27.80
N VAL A 35 -10.76 16.24 27.98
CA VAL A 35 -10.70 17.56 27.32
C VAL A 35 -10.71 18.63 28.41
N ASN A 36 -9.73 19.54 28.43
CA ASN A 36 -9.56 20.51 29.53
C ASN A 36 -9.55 19.87 30.95
N GLY A 37 -9.09 18.61 31.06
CA GLY A 37 -9.11 17.84 32.32
C GLY A 37 -10.48 17.27 32.71
N GLN A 38 -11.54 17.54 31.95
CA GLN A 38 -12.85 16.92 32.11
C GLN A 38 -12.86 15.55 31.42
N LEU A 39 -13.25 14.52 32.17
CA LEU A 39 -13.32 13.15 31.68
C LEU A 39 -14.74 12.82 31.20
N THR A 40 -14.85 12.35 29.96
CA THR A 40 -16.09 11.87 29.37
C THR A 40 -15.93 10.41 28.97
N ALA A 41 -16.85 9.54 29.41
CA ALA A 41 -16.81 8.13 29.06
C ALA A 41 -17.12 7.91 27.57
N LEU A 42 -16.36 7.01 26.93
CA LEU A 42 -16.60 6.54 25.57
C LEU A 42 -17.14 5.11 25.64
N THR A 43 -18.05 4.78 24.73
CA THR A 43 -18.75 3.49 24.71
C THR A 43 -18.49 2.75 23.41
N ALA A 44 -18.33 1.43 23.47
CA ALA A 44 -18.27 0.59 22.29
C ALA A 44 -19.69 0.23 21.81
N ALA A 45 -19.98 0.43 20.53
CA ALA A 45 -21.28 0.07 19.94
C ALA A 45 -21.46 -1.45 19.86
N ASP A 46 -20.37 -2.18 19.59
CA ASP A 46 -20.28 -3.64 19.68
C ASP A 46 -19.26 -3.99 20.77
N PRO A 47 -19.66 -4.66 21.87
CA PRO A 47 -18.75 -4.98 22.97
C PRO A 47 -17.64 -5.97 22.57
N THR A 48 -17.74 -6.62 21.41
CA THR A 48 -16.72 -7.54 20.89
C THR A 48 -15.64 -6.84 20.08
N ILE A 49 -15.85 -5.58 19.68
CA ILE A 49 -14.93 -4.77 18.88
C ILE A 49 -14.47 -3.58 19.72
N PRO A 50 -13.15 -3.41 19.98
CA PRO A 50 -12.64 -2.38 20.90
C PRO A 50 -12.56 -0.99 20.24
N VAL A 51 -13.65 -0.55 19.61
CA VAL A 51 -13.82 0.78 19.02
C VAL A 51 -14.84 1.55 19.84
N PHE A 52 -14.38 2.61 20.49
CA PHE A 52 -15.14 3.40 21.44
C PHE A 52 -15.45 4.76 20.85
N SER A 53 -16.67 5.25 21.08
CA SER A 53 -17.11 6.56 20.63
C SER A 53 -17.91 7.29 21.71
N GLY A 54 -17.89 8.62 21.68
CA GLY A 54 -18.63 9.48 22.60
C GLY A 54 -18.42 10.96 22.29
N ALA A 55 -19.41 11.77 22.63
CA ALA A 55 -19.35 13.21 22.41
C ALA A 55 -18.94 13.95 23.69
N ALA A 56 -18.02 14.90 23.57
CA ALA A 56 -17.64 15.79 24.65
C ALA A 56 -17.62 17.25 24.17
N GLU A 57 -17.90 18.18 25.08
CA GLU A 57 -17.75 19.60 24.80
C GLU A 57 -16.27 19.99 24.87
N THR A 58 -15.77 20.63 23.82
CA THR A 58 -14.36 21.04 23.76
C THR A 58 -14.15 22.52 24.05
N GLY A 59 -15.20 23.33 23.93
CA GLY A 59 -15.08 24.78 24.01
C GLY A 59 -14.18 25.30 22.88
N ALA A 60 -13.28 26.23 23.21
CA ALA A 60 -12.23 26.69 22.30
C ALA A 60 -10.99 25.80 22.29
N ASP A 61 -10.86 24.85 23.22
CA ASP A 61 -9.73 23.92 23.22
C ASP A 61 -9.92 22.86 22.14
N THR A 62 -8.82 22.51 21.48
CA THR A 62 -8.76 21.46 20.47
C THR A 62 -7.90 20.29 20.92
N LYS A 63 -7.27 20.40 22.10
CA LYS A 63 -6.42 19.35 22.66
C LYS A 63 -7.22 18.35 23.48
N TYR A 64 -6.79 17.10 23.42
CA TYR A 64 -7.40 16.02 24.18
C TYR A 64 -6.41 14.87 24.41
N LYS A 65 -6.78 13.97 25.33
CA LYS A 65 -6.07 12.71 25.59
C LYS A 65 -7.07 11.59 25.81
N TYR A 66 -6.75 10.38 25.40
CA TYR A 66 -7.50 9.22 25.86
C TYR A 66 -7.00 8.72 27.22
N VAL A 67 -7.93 8.18 28.00
CA VAL A 67 -7.67 7.47 29.24
C VAL A 67 -8.28 6.08 29.09
N ALA A 68 -7.45 5.05 29.04
CA ALA A 68 -7.87 3.68 28.80
C ALA A 68 -7.41 2.78 29.95
N GLY A 69 -8.33 2.05 30.59
CA GLY A 69 -8.02 1.24 31.76
C GLY A 69 -7.45 2.06 32.94
N GLY A 70 -7.77 3.35 33.03
CA GLY A 70 -7.21 4.27 34.02
C GLY A 70 -5.82 4.83 33.69
N VAL A 71 -5.24 4.47 32.54
CA VAL A 71 -3.95 5.00 32.07
C VAL A 71 -4.18 6.10 31.05
N THR A 72 -3.67 7.30 31.33
CA THR A 72 -3.73 8.47 30.45
C THR A 72 -2.59 8.45 29.44
N GLU A 73 -2.87 8.81 28.18
CA GLU A 73 -1.82 9.00 27.17
C GLU A 73 -0.76 10.03 27.61
N THR A 74 0.49 9.80 27.20
CA THR A 74 1.63 10.65 27.59
C THR A 74 1.81 11.89 26.73
N PHE A 75 1.04 12.02 25.63
CA PHE A 75 1.07 13.13 24.69
C PHE A 75 -0.30 13.80 24.57
N ASP A 76 -0.34 15.04 24.08
CA ASP A 76 -1.59 15.71 23.69
C ASP A 76 -1.90 15.37 22.24
N ARG A 77 -3.18 15.10 21.95
CA ARG A 77 -3.72 15.08 20.59
C ARG A 77 -4.31 16.45 20.26
N ALA A 78 -4.53 16.71 18.98
CA ALA A 78 -5.23 17.91 18.53
C ALA A 78 -6.33 17.53 17.52
N LEU A 79 -7.51 18.14 17.66
CA LEU A 79 -8.60 17.96 16.70
C LEU A 79 -8.19 18.61 15.36
N PRO A 80 -8.28 17.89 14.23
CA PRO A 80 -7.98 18.48 12.94
C PRO A 80 -8.91 19.66 12.64
N THR A 81 -8.35 20.72 12.06
CA THR A 81 -9.10 21.94 11.73
C THR A 81 -10.32 21.64 10.87
N GLY A 82 -11.47 22.20 11.25
CA GLY A 82 -12.72 22.08 10.47
C GLY A 82 -13.49 20.77 10.68
N ARG A 83 -13.05 19.88 11.58
CA ARG A 83 -13.80 18.65 11.91
C ARG A 83 -14.64 18.83 13.18
N THR A 84 -15.80 18.16 13.20
CA THR A 84 -16.66 17.99 14.38
C THR A 84 -16.52 16.60 15.01
N GLU A 85 -15.60 15.80 14.48
CA GLU A 85 -15.26 14.48 15.00
C GLU A 85 -13.79 14.15 14.72
N THR A 86 -13.19 13.35 15.58
CA THR A 86 -11.85 12.82 15.34
C THR A 86 -11.87 11.81 14.19
N TYR A 87 -10.70 11.43 13.70
CA TYR A 87 -10.59 10.15 12.99
C TYR A 87 -10.76 9.00 13.99
N ASN A 88 -10.83 7.76 13.50
CA ASN A 88 -10.67 6.59 14.34
C ASN A 88 -9.21 6.54 14.84
N ASP A 89 -8.96 7.16 15.98
CA ASP A 89 -7.64 7.20 16.59
C ASP A 89 -7.22 5.81 17.07
N PHE A 90 -5.92 5.50 17.03
CA PHE A 90 -5.41 4.30 17.69
C PHE A 90 -4.77 4.71 19.01
N LEU A 91 -5.16 4.05 20.11
CA LEU A 91 -4.67 4.37 21.45
C LEU A 91 -3.13 4.34 21.50
N ASN A 92 -2.53 5.33 22.17
CA ASN A 92 -1.08 5.50 22.29
C ASN A 92 -0.33 5.68 20.95
N ARG A 93 -1.04 6.14 19.90
CA ARG A 93 -0.44 6.60 18.64
C ARG A 93 -0.60 8.10 18.44
N PRO A 94 0.48 8.90 18.53
CA PRO A 94 0.38 10.36 18.45
C PRO A 94 -0.06 10.87 17.09
N VAL A 95 0.25 10.16 16.00
CA VAL A 95 -0.17 10.49 14.64
C VAL A 95 -1.23 9.50 14.19
N THR A 96 -2.47 9.97 14.06
CA THR A 96 -3.57 9.17 13.50
C THR A 96 -3.61 9.24 11.98
N TYR A 97 -3.53 10.46 11.43
CA TYR A 97 -3.60 10.75 10.00
C TYR A 97 -2.34 11.50 9.60
N ALA A 98 -1.53 10.90 8.74
CA ALA A 98 -0.25 11.46 8.30
C ALA A 98 -0.41 12.44 7.12
N ASP A 99 0.68 13.15 6.82
CA ASP A 99 0.83 13.96 5.61
C ASP A 99 1.96 13.37 4.75
N ILE A 100 1.65 12.27 4.08
CA ILE A 100 2.60 11.56 3.21
C ILE A 100 2.54 12.20 1.81
N PRO A 101 3.66 12.74 1.30
CA PRO A 101 3.68 13.41 0.00
C PRO A 101 3.30 12.45 -1.12
N GLU A 102 2.32 12.81 -1.94
CA GLU A 102 1.96 12.05 -3.13
C GLU A 102 3.12 12.01 -4.14
N LEU A 103 3.22 10.90 -4.87
CA LEU A 103 4.24 10.76 -5.91
C LEU A 103 3.84 11.54 -7.17
N PRO A 104 4.74 12.34 -7.77
CA PRO A 104 4.47 13.01 -9.04
C PRO A 104 4.40 11.98 -10.17
N SER A 105 3.65 12.27 -11.23
CA SER A 105 3.67 11.42 -12.43
C SER A 105 4.85 11.79 -13.33
N PRO A 106 5.73 10.83 -13.70
CA PRO A 106 6.80 11.07 -14.66
C PRO A 106 6.34 10.91 -16.12
N ILE A 107 5.07 10.58 -16.36
CA ILE A 107 4.55 10.26 -17.69
C ILE A 107 3.67 11.39 -18.20
N GLU A 108 4.05 12.00 -19.33
CA GLU A 108 3.31 13.15 -19.88
C GLU A 108 1.96 12.75 -20.48
N LYS A 109 1.94 11.63 -21.23
CA LYS A 109 0.75 11.16 -21.94
C LYS A 109 -0.03 10.18 -21.08
N ASN A 110 -1.29 10.47 -20.80
CA ASN A 110 -2.14 9.66 -19.91
C ASN A 110 -1.43 9.39 -18.56
N PRO A 111 -1.10 10.45 -17.78
CA PRO A 111 -0.36 10.35 -16.52
C PRO A 111 -1.08 9.52 -15.45
N THR A 112 -2.40 9.40 -15.58
CA THR A 112 -3.27 8.80 -14.56
C THR A 112 -4.15 7.73 -15.17
N TRP A 113 -4.25 6.58 -14.50
CA TRP A 113 -5.26 5.58 -14.80
C TRP A 113 -6.62 6.03 -14.28
N THR A 114 -7.55 6.38 -15.17
CA THR A 114 -8.84 6.99 -14.81
C THR A 114 -10.01 6.00 -14.74
N ARG A 115 -9.80 4.73 -15.13
CA ARG A 115 -10.89 3.74 -15.25
C ARG A 115 -11.30 3.08 -13.94
N SER A 116 -10.50 3.21 -12.88
CA SER A 116 -10.76 2.60 -11.57
C SER A 116 -11.73 3.38 -10.68
N GLY A 117 -12.21 4.54 -11.14
CA GLY A 117 -12.96 5.47 -10.30
C GLY A 117 -12.08 6.10 -9.20
N PRO A 118 -12.69 6.70 -8.17
CA PRO A 118 -11.95 7.37 -7.09
C PRO A 118 -11.13 6.37 -6.27
N LYS A 119 -10.00 6.85 -5.73
CA LYS A 119 -9.17 6.10 -4.77
C LYS A 119 -10.04 5.69 -3.60
N GLN A 120 -9.98 4.40 -3.26
CA GLN A 120 -10.85 3.84 -2.23
C GLN A 120 -10.20 4.02 -0.84
N PRO A 121 -10.97 4.34 0.22
CA PRO A 121 -10.40 4.68 1.53
C PRO A 121 -9.53 3.60 2.19
N LEU A 122 -9.71 2.32 1.84
CA LEU A 122 -8.86 1.23 2.33
C LEU A 122 -7.38 1.42 1.94
N PHE A 123 -7.13 2.09 0.81
CA PHE A 123 -5.80 2.33 0.25
C PHE A 123 -5.30 3.76 0.49
N ASP A 124 -5.93 4.49 1.41
CA ASP A 124 -5.42 5.78 1.88
C ASP A 124 -4.05 5.58 2.55
N THR A 125 -3.02 6.24 2.02
CA THR A 125 -1.64 6.12 2.51
C THR A 125 -1.44 6.86 3.84
N ASN A 126 -2.30 7.83 4.14
CA ASN A 126 -2.18 8.65 5.32
C ASN A 126 -2.81 8.02 6.57
N TYR A 127 -3.45 6.86 6.44
CA TYR A 127 -4.07 6.16 7.55
C TYR A 127 -3.71 4.68 7.51
N ILE A 128 -3.58 4.07 8.69
CA ILE A 128 -3.32 2.63 8.85
C ILE A 128 -4.63 1.97 9.31
N PRO A 129 -5.37 1.30 8.41
CA PRO A 129 -6.58 0.57 8.75
C PRO A 129 -6.35 -0.44 9.88
N THR A 130 -7.37 -0.63 10.71
CA THR A 130 -7.40 -1.73 11.68
C THR A 130 -8.49 -2.70 11.28
N ILE A 131 -8.16 -3.99 11.23
CA ILE A 131 -9.06 -5.06 10.83
C ILE A 131 -9.22 -6.03 12.00
N PHE A 132 -10.45 -6.25 12.42
CA PHE A 132 -10.83 -7.24 13.42
C PHE A 132 -11.52 -8.42 12.75
N VAL A 133 -11.10 -9.63 13.11
CA VAL A 133 -11.78 -10.88 12.78
C VAL A 133 -12.22 -11.54 14.07
N ASN A 134 -13.52 -11.83 14.18
CA ASN A 134 -14.09 -12.54 15.33
C ASN A 134 -14.81 -13.80 14.86
N GLY A 135 -14.54 -14.92 15.51
CA GLY A 135 -15.15 -16.21 15.17
C GLY A 135 -14.97 -17.24 16.27
N ASN A 136 -15.30 -18.50 15.98
CA ASN A 136 -15.18 -19.58 16.96
C ASN A 136 -13.71 -19.68 17.47
N PRO A 137 -13.46 -19.56 18.79
CA PRO A 137 -12.10 -19.58 19.31
C PRO A 137 -11.32 -20.86 19.02
N SER A 138 -11.98 -22.03 19.03
CA SER A 138 -11.33 -23.31 18.74
C SER A 138 -10.88 -23.38 17.29
N ASP A 139 -11.72 -22.94 16.36
CA ASP A 139 -11.42 -22.97 14.93
C ASP A 139 -10.26 -22.03 14.59
N LEU A 140 -10.32 -20.78 15.08
CA LEU A 140 -9.32 -19.77 14.76
C LEU A 140 -7.99 -20.03 15.47
N ASN A 141 -7.99 -20.47 16.73
CA ASN A 141 -6.77 -20.89 17.41
C ASN A 141 -6.16 -22.14 16.75
N GLY A 142 -7.00 -23.10 16.33
CA GLY A 142 -6.58 -24.25 15.56
C GLY A 142 -5.86 -23.85 14.27
N LEU A 143 -6.39 -22.85 13.56
CA LEU A 143 -5.79 -22.34 12.33
C LEU A 143 -4.46 -21.61 12.56
N ILE A 144 -4.31 -20.88 13.67
CA ILE A 144 -3.07 -20.19 14.05
C ILE A 144 -1.98 -21.20 14.44
N VAL A 145 -2.30 -22.16 15.30
CA VAL A 145 -1.33 -23.14 15.84
C VAL A 145 -0.97 -24.21 14.82
N ASN A 146 -1.96 -24.70 14.06
CA ASN A 146 -1.81 -25.74 13.05
C ASN A 146 -2.35 -25.27 11.69
N PRO A 147 -1.55 -24.53 10.90
CA PRO A 147 -1.95 -24.02 9.60
C PRO A 147 -2.56 -25.09 8.68
N ALA A 148 -3.80 -24.85 8.26
CA ALA A 148 -4.59 -25.74 7.43
C ALA A 148 -5.25 -24.99 6.26
N LYS A 149 -5.73 -25.75 5.27
CA LYS A 149 -6.42 -25.18 4.09
C LYS A 149 -7.85 -24.76 4.38
N ASP A 150 -8.40 -25.22 5.50
CA ASP A 150 -9.76 -24.97 5.93
C ASP A 150 -10.09 -23.48 6.01
N LYS A 151 -11.38 -23.20 5.87
CA LYS A 151 -11.94 -21.85 5.91
C LYS A 151 -13.12 -21.87 6.86
N PHE A 152 -13.18 -20.86 7.72
CA PHE A 152 -14.18 -20.73 8.76
C PHE A 152 -15.05 -19.52 8.52
N SER A 153 -16.30 -19.61 8.97
CA SER A 153 -17.22 -18.47 8.95
C SER A 153 -16.87 -17.53 10.11
N VAL A 154 -16.67 -16.24 9.81
CA VAL A 154 -16.31 -15.22 10.79
C VAL A 154 -17.11 -13.94 10.59
N THR A 155 -17.03 -13.05 11.58
CA THR A 155 -17.37 -11.64 11.46
C THR A 155 -16.09 -10.84 11.22
N LEU A 156 -16.12 -9.94 10.24
CA LEU A 156 -15.00 -9.08 9.84
C LEU A 156 -15.40 -7.62 10.04
N THR A 157 -14.57 -6.83 10.72
CA THR A 157 -14.79 -5.39 10.89
C THR A 157 -13.58 -4.61 10.34
N PHE A 158 -13.83 -3.76 9.34
CA PHE A 158 -12.89 -2.75 8.88
C PHE A 158 -13.06 -1.47 9.69
N VAL A 159 -11.96 -0.93 10.21
CA VAL A 159 -11.91 0.38 10.86
C VAL A 159 -10.95 1.27 10.05
N LEU A 160 -11.53 2.13 9.21
CA LEU A 160 -10.83 3.12 8.39
C LEU A 160 -10.81 4.47 9.10
N ALA A 161 -10.26 5.53 8.47
CA ALA A 161 -10.08 6.83 9.13
C ALA A 161 -11.39 7.44 9.68
N SER A 162 -12.51 7.25 8.99
CA SER A 162 -13.82 7.77 9.39
C SER A 162 -14.96 6.77 9.10
N GLU A 163 -14.65 5.47 9.09
CA GLU A 163 -15.64 4.42 8.85
C GLU A 163 -15.36 3.21 9.74
N VAL A 164 -16.41 2.63 10.31
CA VAL A 164 -16.41 1.30 10.91
C VAL A 164 -17.43 0.48 10.14
N LYS A 165 -16.97 -0.58 9.46
CA LYS A 165 -17.81 -1.43 8.61
C LYS A 165 -17.66 -2.90 8.98
N THR A 166 -18.76 -3.51 9.39
CA THR A 166 -18.81 -4.93 9.76
C THR A 166 -19.53 -5.75 8.69
N PHE A 167 -19.00 -6.94 8.44
CA PHE A 167 -19.58 -7.98 7.60
C PHE A 167 -19.65 -9.29 8.38
N THR A 168 -20.70 -10.07 8.16
CA THR A 168 -20.90 -11.39 8.78
C THR A 168 -20.85 -12.48 7.70
N ASN A 169 -20.77 -13.74 8.11
CA ASN A 169 -20.71 -14.90 7.21
C ASN A 169 -19.52 -14.85 6.23
N ILE A 170 -18.40 -14.30 6.69
CA ILE A 170 -17.17 -14.17 5.90
C ILE A 170 -16.43 -15.50 5.86
N ARG A 171 -16.05 -15.96 4.67
CA ARG A 171 -15.23 -17.16 4.51
C ARG A 171 -13.77 -16.76 4.70
N PHE A 172 -13.20 -17.05 5.87
CA PHE A 172 -11.87 -16.62 6.28
C PHE A 172 -10.90 -17.79 6.48
N GLY A 173 -9.62 -17.59 6.16
CA GLY A 173 -8.55 -18.44 6.68
C GLY A 173 -7.21 -18.20 6.01
N ILE A 174 -6.29 -19.16 6.10
CA ILE A 174 -4.92 -19.01 5.59
C ILE A 174 -4.89 -19.10 4.06
N HIS A 175 -4.03 -18.29 3.43
CA HIS A 175 -3.76 -18.38 2.00
C HIS A 175 -3.00 -19.69 1.68
N GLY A 176 -3.53 -20.50 0.77
CA GLY A 176 -2.94 -21.80 0.42
C GLY A 176 -2.98 -22.79 1.59
N ALA A 177 -1.86 -23.49 1.85
CA ALA A 177 -1.72 -24.43 2.97
C ALA A 177 -0.92 -23.85 4.15
N GLY A 178 -0.64 -22.54 4.13
CA GLY A 178 0.28 -21.89 5.05
C GLY A 178 1.75 -22.25 4.83
N LYS A 179 2.65 -21.42 5.36
CA LYS A 179 4.10 -21.66 5.35
C LYS A 179 4.45 -22.62 6.49
N LYS A 180 4.29 -23.94 6.26
CA LYS A 180 4.54 -24.98 7.29
C LYS A 180 5.96 -25.00 7.85
N LYS A 181 6.94 -24.51 7.08
CA LYS A 181 8.36 -24.43 7.48
C LYS A 181 8.76 -23.05 8.05
N ASN A 182 7.85 -22.08 8.03
CA ASN A 182 8.01 -20.75 8.59
C ASN A 182 6.66 -20.26 9.11
N ASN A 183 6.22 -20.81 10.25
CA ASN A 183 4.84 -20.63 10.69
C ASN A 183 4.60 -19.40 11.58
N ALA A 184 5.64 -18.63 11.90
CA ALA A 184 5.58 -17.49 12.82
C ALA A 184 4.57 -16.42 12.37
N LYS A 185 4.33 -16.26 11.07
CA LYS A 185 3.35 -15.32 10.52
C LYS A 185 2.76 -15.85 9.21
N GLN A 186 1.44 -16.02 9.15
CA GLN A 186 0.74 -16.54 7.97
C GLN A 186 0.14 -15.43 7.12
N SER A 187 0.06 -15.66 5.80
CA SER A 187 -0.84 -14.86 4.95
C SER A 187 -2.28 -15.31 5.14
N TRP A 188 -3.21 -14.35 5.17
CA TRP A 188 -4.63 -14.59 5.36
C TRP A 188 -5.42 -14.20 4.12
N ILE A 189 -6.58 -14.82 3.93
CA ILE A 189 -7.54 -14.45 2.89
C ILE A 189 -8.95 -14.43 3.47
N TRP A 190 -9.80 -13.61 2.87
CA TRP A 190 -11.24 -13.71 3.06
C TRP A 190 -12.04 -13.42 1.80
N GLU A 191 -13.22 -14.03 1.76
CA GLU A 191 -14.24 -13.82 0.77
C GLU A 191 -15.51 -13.31 1.47
N LEU A 192 -16.05 -12.20 0.98
CA LEU A 192 -17.36 -11.70 1.39
C LEU A 192 -18.47 -12.66 0.97
N ALA A 193 -19.63 -12.56 1.62
CA ALA A 193 -20.79 -13.36 1.25
C ALA A 193 -21.19 -13.12 -0.22
N PRO A 194 -21.85 -14.08 -0.87
CA PRO A 194 -22.30 -13.90 -2.26
C PRO A 194 -23.11 -12.61 -2.42
N ASN A 195 -22.78 -11.83 -3.46
CA ASN A 195 -23.33 -10.50 -3.79
C ASN A 195 -22.87 -9.33 -2.90
N ASP A 196 -22.16 -9.58 -1.81
CA ASP A 196 -21.55 -8.49 -1.04
C ASP A 196 -20.28 -8.00 -1.73
N THR A 197 -20.12 -6.68 -1.71
CA THR A 197 -18.87 -6.03 -2.09
C THR A 197 -18.53 -4.95 -1.08
N TYR A 198 -17.24 -4.74 -0.89
CA TYR A 198 -16.70 -3.61 -0.15
C TYR A 198 -15.69 -2.89 -1.01
N GLN A 199 -15.93 -1.61 -1.28
CA GLN A 199 -15.07 -0.81 -2.18
C GLN A 199 -14.85 -1.53 -3.53
N ASN A 200 -15.94 -2.09 -4.08
CA ASN A 200 -15.99 -2.87 -5.34
C ASN A 200 -15.25 -4.22 -5.34
N ARG A 201 -14.89 -4.76 -4.16
CA ARG A 201 -14.17 -6.04 -4.03
C ARG A 201 -14.95 -7.02 -3.16
N ASN A 202 -14.82 -8.31 -3.46
CA ASN A 202 -15.37 -9.38 -2.63
C ASN A 202 -14.30 -10.32 -2.05
N PHE A 203 -13.05 -10.19 -2.51
CA PHE A 203 -11.91 -10.98 -2.06
C PHE A 203 -10.80 -10.05 -1.59
N PHE A 204 -10.12 -10.47 -0.53
CA PHE A 204 -8.99 -9.74 0.02
C PHE A 204 -7.95 -10.71 0.55
N LYS A 205 -6.69 -10.27 0.51
CA LYS A 205 -5.54 -11.01 1.02
C LYS A 205 -4.74 -10.12 1.96
N LEU A 206 -4.28 -10.67 3.07
CA LEU A 206 -3.24 -10.09 3.90
C LEU A 206 -1.95 -10.85 3.66
N ARG A 207 -0.91 -10.13 3.23
CA ARG A 207 0.45 -10.65 3.08
C ARG A 207 1.25 -10.31 4.33
N HIS A 208 1.89 -11.33 4.88
CA HIS A 208 2.70 -11.25 6.10
C HIS A 208 4.03 -10.50 5.92
N GLN A 209 4.54 -10.41 4.69
CA GLN A 209 5.75 -9.66 4.31
C GLN A 209 7.03 -10.11 5.05
N GLU A 210 7.17 -11.38 5.43
CA GLU A 210 8.36 -11.82 6.21
C GLU A 210 9.68 -11.67 5.47
N GLU A 211 9.65 -11.69 4.14
CA GLU A 211 10.83 -11.60 3.29
C GLU A 211 11.24 -10.13 3.07
N ASP A 212 10.35 -9.18 3.36
CA ASP A 212 10.60 -7.75 3.27
C ASP A 212 10.83 -7.16 4.67
N PRO A 213 12.09 -6.91 5.07
CA PRO A 213 12.37 -6.36 6.40
C PRO A 213 11.75 -4.97 6.61
N THR A 214 11.43 -4.22 5.54
CA THR A 214 10.78 -2.90 5.65
C THR A 214 9.26 -2.98 5.68
N GLN A 215 8.67 -4.10 5.26
CA GLN A 215 7.25 -4.28 4.98
C GLN A 215 6.63 -3.21 4.05
N MET A 216 7.45 -2.39 3.38
CA MET A 216 7.00 -1.27 2.55
C MET A 216 7.20 -1.51 1.06
N ARG A 217 8.03 -2.48 0.63
CA ARG A 217 8.48 -2.59 -0.77
C ARG A 217 7.34 -2.89 -1.73
N GLU A 218 6.45 -3.82 -1.39
CA GLU A 218 5.26 -4.11 -2.19
C GLU A 218 4.37 -2.87 -2.35
N LYS A 219 4.10 -2.16 -1.24
CA LYS A 219 3.32 -0.93 -1.28
C LYS A 219 3.99 0.15 -2.11
N LEU A 220 5.29 0.32 -1.95
CA LEU A 220 6.06 1.30 -2.70
C LEU A 220 6.03 0.99 -4.19
N TYR A 221 6.19 -0.28 -4.58
CA TYR A 221 6.07 -0.70 -5.97
C TYR A 221 4.69 -0.37 -6.54
N ALA A 222 3.61 -0.67 -5.80
CA ALA A 222 2.25 -0.33 -6.19
C ALA A 222 2.06 1.19 -6.36
N ASP A 223 2.54 1.99 -5.41
CA ASP A 223 2.44 3.45 -5.43
C ASP A 223 3.19 4.04 -6.65
N ILE A 224 4.42 3.58 -6.93
CA ILE A 224 5.20 4.00 -8.09
C ILE A 224 4.51 3.60 -9.40
N SER A 225 4.03 2.36 -9.48
CA SER A 225 3.31 1.86 -10.65
C SER A 225 2.10 2.75 -10.99
N ARG A 226 1.36 3.19 -9.97
CA ARG A 226 0.21 4.07 -10.14
C ARG A 226 0.60 5.49 -10.51
N ALA A 227 1.68 6.03 -9.94
CA ALA A 227 2.23 7.33 -10.33
C ALA A 227 2.72 7.33 -11.78
N MET A 228 3.19 6.18 -12.27
CA MET A 228 3.45 5.95 -13.70
C MET A 228 2.16 5.77 -14.53
N GLY A 229 0.96 5.98 -13.98
CA GLY A 229 -0.30 5.95 -14.72
C GLY A 229 -0.78 4.56 -15.14
N THR A 230 -0.26 3.50 -14.52
CA THR A 230 -0.68 2.11 -14.81
C THR A 230 -1.92 1.70 -14.01
N TYR A 231 -2.55 0.59 -14.41
CA TYR A 231 -3.67 -0.04 -13.69
C TYR A 231 -3.25 -0.93 -12.52
N ALA A 232 -2.05 -0.72 -11.97
CA ALA A 232 -1.52 -1.55 -10.90
C ALA A 232 -2.47 -1.67 -9.69
N ASN A 233 -2.34 -2.80 -9.00
CA ASN A 233 -2.96 -3.02 -7.70
C ASN A 233 -2.55 -1.91 -6.72
N GLU A 234 -3.39 -1.71 -5.72
CA GLU A 234 -3.09 -0.86 -4.57
C GLU A 234 -2.63 -1.74 -3.41
N ALA A 235 -1.90 -1.15 -2.47
CA ALA A 235 -1.61 -1.82 -1.22
C ALA A 235 -1.59 -0.80 -0.08
N ASN A 236 -1.97 -1.26 1.10
CA ASN A 236 -1.82 -0.51 2.33
C ASN A 236 -1.31 -1.40 3.45
N MET A 237 -0.65 -0.81 4.43
CA MET A 237 -0.36 -1.49 5.69
C MET A 237 -1.58 -1.43 6.60
N ILE A 238 -1.89 -2.52 7.28
CA ILE A 238 -3.01 -2.61 8.22
C ILE A 238 -2.56 -3.22 9.54
N ARG A 239 -3.30 -2.95 10.62
CA ARG A 239 -3.21 -3.66 11.90
C ARG A 239 -4.24 -4.78 11.92
N PHE A 240 -3.82 -5.97 12.29
CA PHE A 240 -4.69 -7.14 12.23
C PHE A 240 -4.91 -7.77 13.60
N PHE A 241 -6.16 -8.10 13.90
CA PHE A 241 -6.58 -8.74 15.14
C PHE A 241 -7.48 -9.94 14.86
N ILE A 242 -7.23 -11.04 15.57
CA ILE A 242 -8.12 -12.21 15.58
C ILE A 242 -8.61 -12.39 17.02
N ASN A 243 -9.93 -12.39 17.24
CA ASN A 243 -10.54 -12.48 18.56
C ASN A 243 -9.94 -11.50 19.58
N ASN A 244 -9.67 -10.26 19.13
CA ASN A 244 -9.01 -9.19 19.88
C ASN A 244 -7.54 -9.43 20.27
N GLU A 245 -6.94 -10.55 19.85
CA GLU A 245 -5.50 -10.77 19.95
C GLU A 245 -4.78 -10.13 18.76
N ALA A 246 -3.71 -9.39 19.05
CA ALA A 246 -2.93 -8.71 18.02
C ALA A 246 -2.11 -9.72 17.20
N MET A 247 -2.31 -9.73 15.88
CA MET A 247 -1.54 -10.54 14.95
C MET A 247 -0.37 -9.76 14.34
N GLY A 248 -0.27 -8.46 14.61
CA GLY A 248 0.73 -7.54 14.08
C GLY A 248 0.25 -6.79 12.83
N THR A 249 1.20 -6.20 12.11
CA THR A 249 0.96 -5.50 10.85
C THR A 249 0.99 -6.42 9.65
N PHE A 250 0.22 -6.11 8.62
CA PHE A 250 0.21 -6.83 7.35
C PHE A 250 0.07 -5.85 6.20
N ASN A 251 0.49 -6.23 5.01
CA ASN A 251 0.07 -5.53 3.80
C ASN A 251 -1.23 -6.14 3.29
N ILE A 252 -2.20 -5.29 2.92
CA ILE A 252 -3.40 -5.66 2.18
C ILE A 252 -3.23 -5.27 0.72
N PRO A 253 -2.61 -6.12 -0.12
CA PRO A 253 -2.62 -5.90 -1.56
C PRO A 253 -4.03 -6.09 -2.12
N ASP A 254 -4.34 -5.31 -3.12
CA ASP A 254 -5.50 -5.48 -3.97
C ASP A 254 -5.27 -6.64 -4.94
N ASP A 255 -5.57 -7.86 -4.48
CA ASP A 255 -5.26 -9.09 -5.19
C ASP A 255 -6.22 -9.36 -6.37
N ILE A 256 -5.68 -9.94 -7.43
CA ILE A 256 -6.34 -10.17 -8.73
C ILE A 256 -6.97 -11.57 -8.84
N THR A 257 -6.82 -12.42 -7.82
CA THR A 257 -7.26 -13.83 -7.87
C THR A 257 -8.77 -14.03 -8.06
N GLN A 258 -9.61 -13.02 -7.86
CA GLN A 258 -11.06 -13.11 -8.08
C GLN A 258 -11.58 -12.07 -9.08
N TYR A 259 -12.69 -12.42 -9.73
CA TYR A 259 -13.35 -11.61 -10.76
C TYR A 259 -13.81 -10.22 -10.29
N SER A 260 -13.77 -9.88 -9.00
CA SER A 260 -14.11 -8.52 -8.55
C SER A 260 -13.04 -7.48 -8.90
N TYR A 261 -11.78 -7.89 -9.10
CA TYR A 261 -10.69 -6.97 -9.41
C TYR A 261 -10.88 -6.24 -10.76
N PRO A 262 -11.14 -6.93 -11.89
CA PRO A 262 -11.33 -6.23 -13.16
C PRO A 262 -12.49 -5.21 -13.16
N PRO A 263 -13.70 -5.52 -12.64
CA PRO A 263 -14.76 -4.56 -12.38
C PRO A 263 -14.30 -3.33 -11.61
N ALA A 264 -13.58 -3.52 -10.49
CA ALA A 264 -13.09 -2.42 -9.67
C ALA A 264 -12.11 -1.51 -10.44
N LYS A 265 -11.15 -2.09 -11.17
CA LYS A 265 -10.06 -1.33 -11.80
C LYS A 265 -10.35 -0.78 -13.19
N PHE A 266 -11.18 -1.47 -13.97
CA PHE A 266 -11.37 -1.15 -15.39
C PHE A 266 -12.73 -0.53 -15.68
N TYR A 267 -13.65 -0.60 -14.71
CA TYR A 267 -15.05 -0.22 -14.88
C TYR A 267 -15.64 0.53 -13.67
N ALA A 268 -14.82 0.98 -12.71
CA ALA A 268 -15.26 1.66 -11.50
C ALA A 268 -16.40 0.93 -10.75
N GLY A 269 -16.34 -0.41 -10.70
CA GLY A 269 -17.37 -1.27 -10.09
C GLY A 269 -18.61 -1.51 -10.94
N LYS A 270 -18.67 -1.01 -12.18
CA LYS A 270 -19.83 -1.10 -13.09
C LYS A 270 -19.46 -1.84 -14.38
N PRO A 271 -19.15 -3.15 -14.31
CA PRO A 271 -18.72 -3.89 -15.47
C PRO A 271 -19.85 -4.01 -16.51
N PRO A 272 -19.52 -4.09 -17.82
CA PRO A 272 -20.50 -4.41 -18.85
C PRO A 272 -21.02 -5.84 -18.68
N ALA A 273 -22.19 -6.13 -19.28
CA ALA A 273 -22.80 -7.46 -19.24
C ALA A 273 -21.88 -8.57 -19.77
N GLN A 274 -21.00 -8.24 -20.72
CA GLN A 274 -19.96 -9.12 -21.24
C GLN A 274 -18.60 -8.47 -21.05
N MET A 275 -17.74 -9.14 -20.27
CA MET A 275 -16.32 -8.79 -20.16
C MET A 275 -15.52 -9.59 -21.18
N ASN A 276 -14.48 -8.97 -21.76
CA ASN A 276 -13.55 -9.66 -22.65
C ASN A 276 -12.65 -10.64 -21.88
N ALA A 277 -11.99 -11.54 -22.60
CA ALA A 277 -11.09 -12.52 -22.00
C ALA A 277 -9.92 -11.84 -21.28
N LEU A 278 -9.53 -12.42 -20.15
CA LEU A 278 -8.28 -12.13 -19.46
C LEU A 278 -7.16 -12.87 -20.21
N PHE A 279 -6.16 -12.16 -20.74
CA PHE A 279 -5.02 -12.79 -21.39
C PHE A 279 -3.87 -12.99 -20.39
N ASP A 280 -3.18 -14.12 -20.52
CA ASP A 280 -1.89 -14.35 -19.88
C ASP A 280 -0.78 -13.91 -20.86
N GLY A 281 0.01 -12.94 -20.44
CA GLY A 281 1.11 -12.38 -21.25
C GLY A 281 2.41 -13.18 -21.18
N ALA A 282 2.50 -14.18 -20.30
CA ALA A 282 3.74 -14.89 -19.98
C ALA A 282 4.43 -15.51 -21.20
N SER A 283 3.65 -16.03 -22.16
CA SER A 283 4.20 -16.83 -23.26
C SER A 283 4.72 -16.01 -24.45
N GLY A 284 4.30 -14.76 -24.62
CA GLY A 284 4.61 -13.98 -25.83
C GLY A 284 4.22 -14.68 -27.15
N ALA A 285 3.39 -15.73 -27.12
CA ALA A 285 3.17 -16.67 -28.22
C ALA A 285 2.74 -15.97 -29.52
N SER A 286 1.86 -14.97 -29.41
CA SER A 286 1.40 -14.16 -30.54
C SER A 286 2.44 -13.15 -31.02
N PHE A 287 3.32 -12.67 -30.14
CA PHE A 287 4.36 -11.68 -30.47
C PHE A 287 5.57 -12.29 -31.17
N HIS A 288 5.82 -13.60 -31.02
CA HIS A 288 6.90 -14.29 -31.73
C HIS A 288 6.82 -14.12 -33.25
N LYS A 289 5.61 -14.09 -33.81
CA LYS A 289 5.38 -13.97 -35.26
C LYS A 289 5.35 -12.52 -35.78
N THR A 290 5.39 -11.54 -34.89
CA THR A 290 5.40 -10.12 -35.26
C THR A 290 6.75 -9.72 -35.83
N ASP A 291 6.75 -9.03 -36.96
CA ASP A 291 7.91 -8.32 -37.49
C ASP A 291 8.25 -7.14 -36.58
N LYS A 292 9.32 -7.28 -35.79
CA LYS A 292 9.72 -6.30 -34.78
C LYS A 292 10.35 -5.05 -35.40
N ALA A 293 10.82 -5.12 -36.64
CA ALA A 293 11.36 -3.94 -37.33
C ALA A 293 10.26 -3.03 -37.88
N ASN A 294 8.99 -3.48 -37.90
CA ASN A 294 7.88 -2.78 -38.52
C ASN A 294 6.90 -2.23 -37.48
N ASP A 295 6.87 -0.90 -37.33
CA ASP A 295 5.99 -0.18 -36.41
C ASP A 295 4.50 -0.51 -36.64
N ALA A 296 4.07 -0.69 -37.89
CA ALA A 296 2.69 -1.05 -38.19
C ALA A 296 2.34 -2.45 -37.69
N ALA A 297 3.29 -3.41 -37.78
CA ALA A 297 3.07 -4.76 -37.27
C ALA A 297 2.96 -4.78 -35.73
N ILE A 298 3.76 -3.95 -35.04
CA ILE A 298 3.65 -3.80 -33.59
C ILE A 298 2.37 -3.04 -33.21
N ALA A 299 1.94 -2.05 -34.01
CA ALA A 299 0.68 -1.35 -33.79
C ALA A 299 -0.55 -2.27 -33.86
N GLU A 300 -0.54 -3.30 -34.71
CA GLU A 300 -1.61 -4.33 -34.72
C GLU A 300 -1.65 -5.13 -33.40
N VAL A 301 -0.50 -5.44 -32.81
CA VAL A 301 -0.44 -6.02 -31.46
C VAL A 301 -1.04 -5.06 -30.43
N GLY A 302 -0.77 -3.76 -30.59
CA GLY A 302 -1.32 -2.68 -29.77
C GLY A 302 -2.86 -2.59 -29.73
N LYS A 303 -3.55 -3.17 -30.71
CA LYS A 303 -5.04 -3.25 -30.71
C LYS A 303 -5.58 -4.30 -29.75
N LEU A 304 -4.76 -5.29 -29.41
CA LEU A 304 -5.11 -6.40 -28.52
C LEU A 304 -4.46 -6.25 -27.14
N PHE A 305 -3.38 -5.48 -27.06
CA PHE A 305 -2.52 -5.38 -25.88
C PHE A 305 -2.07 -3.93 -25.65
N ASP A 306 -2.16 -3.47 -24.40
CA ASP A 306 -1.72 -2.12 -24.03
C ASP A 306 -0.19 -2.05 -23.91
N ILE A 307 0.48 -1.79 -25.04
CA ILE A 307 1.94 -1.70 -25.13
C ILE A 307 2.47 -0.53 -24.29
N ASP A 308 1.72 0.56 -24.20
CA ASP A 308 2.13 1.74 -23.44
C ASP A 308 2.24 1.42 -21.95
N THR A 309 1.16 0.88 -21.35
CA THR A 309 1.17 0.49 -19.93
C THR A 309 2.20 -0.63 -19.67
N TYR A 310 2.35 -1.58 -20.58
CA TYR A 310 3.39 -2.61 -20.47
C TYR A 310 4.80 -2.01 -20.42
N MET A 311 5.10 -1.05 -21.30
CA MET A 311 6.42 -0.39 -21.31
C MET A 311 6.72 0.31 -19.98
N ARG A 312 5.70 0.93 -19.37
CA ARG A 312 5.80 1.54 -18.04
C ARG A 312 6.11 0.50 -16.95
N PHE A 313 5.47 -0.66 -16.99
CA PHE A 313 5.82 -1.78 -16.10
C PHE A 313 7.25 -2.27 -16.33
N MET A 314 7.72 -2.37 -17.58
CA MET A 314 9.08 -2.86 -17.87
C MET A 314 10.17 -1.91 -17.37
N VAL A 315 9.92 -0.60 -17.43
CA VAL A 315 10.77 0.41 -16.79
C VAL A 315 10.81 0.20 -15.27
N LEU A 316 9.66 -0.04 -14.65
CA LEU A 316 9.60 -0.22 -13.21
C LEU A 316 10.23 -1.54 -12.75
N GLU A 317 9.99 -2.65 -13.43
CA GLU A 317 10.65 -3.93 -13.14
C GLU A 317 12.17 -3.79 -13.24
N TYR A 318 12.67 -3.08 -14.25
CA TYR A 318 14.10 -2.77 -14.38
C TYR A 318 14.62 -1.94 -13.20
N LEU A 319 13.95 -0.84 -12.84
CA LEU A 319 14.37 0.06 -11.77
C LEU A 319 14.32 -0.59 -10.37
N THR A 320 13.37 -1.48 -10.15
CA THR A 320 13.18 -2.16 -8.86
C THR A 320 13.88 -3.51 -8.79
N GLY A 321 14.39 -4.03 -9.91
CA GLY A 321 14.96 -5.37 -9.99
C GLY A 321 13.97 -6.44 -9.59
N ASN A 322 12.75 -6.37 -10.13
CA ASN A 322 11.76 -7.43 -9.96
C ASN A 322 12.22 -8.67 -10.73
N TRP A 323 13.02 -9.51 -10.07
CA TRP A 323 13.67 -10.68 -10.68
C TRP A 323 12.67 -11.82 -10.95
N ASP A 324 11.53 -11.82 -10.27
CA ASP A 324 10.45 -12.80 -10.49
C ASP A 324 9.40 -12.28 -11.51
N GLY A 325 9.72 -11.18 -12.22
CA GLY A 325 8.86 -10.48 -13.19
C GLY A 325 9.03 -10.91 -14.66
N CYS A 326 8.57 -10.06 -15.59
CA CYS A 326 8.58 -10.32 -17.04
C CYS A 326 9.97 -10.48 -17.63
N TRP A 327 10.95 -9.74 -17.11
CA TRP A 327 12.30 -9.77 -17.65
C TRP A 327 12.98 -11.12 -17.42
N GLU A 328 12.96 -11.64 -16.19
CA GLU A 328 13.86 -12.72 -15.77
C GLU A 328 13.16 -14.09 -15.61
N GLN A 329 12.33 -14.30 -14.58
CA GLN A 329 11.71 -15.63 -14.33
C GLN A 329 10.42 -15.90 -15.11
N GLN A 330 9.67 -14.86 -15.48
CA GLN A 330 8.38 -14.99 -16.20
C GLN A 330 7.31 -15.80 -15.46
N THR A 331 7.31 -15.72 -14.14
CA THR A 331 6.49 -16.52 -13.21
C THR A 331 5.34 -15.72 -12.60
N ASN A 332 5.54 -14.42 -12.33
CA ASN A 332 4.52 -13.52 -11.75
C ASN A 332 3.88 -12.59 -12.77
N VAL A 333 3.62 -13.14 -13.96
CA VAL A 333 3.17 -12.38 -15.12
C VAL A 333 1.81 -12.88 -15.57
N GLY A 334 0.76 -12.15 -15.20
CA GLY A 334 -0.48 -12.12 -15.95
C GLY A 334 -0.72 -10.70 -16.43
N LEU A 335 -1.42 -10.49 -17.55
CA LEU A 335 -1.73 -9.16 -18.07
C LEU A 335 -2.35 -8.24 -16.99
N TYR A 336 -2.97 -8.84 -15.98
CA TYR A 336 -3.56 -8.14 -14.84
C TYR A 336 -3.03 -8.61 -13.49
N ARG A 337 -2.24 -9.69 -13.44
CA ARG A 337 -1.74 -10.29 -12.20
C ARG A 337 -0.27 -9.95 -12.05
N GLN A 338 0.01 -8.91 -11.28
CA GLN A 338 1.36 -8.55 -10.91
C GLN A 338 1.61 -8.93 -9.45
N ASP A 339 2.71 -9.63 -9.19
CA ASP A 339 3.20 -9.84 -7.83
C ASP A 339 4.41 -8.94 -7.55
N PHE A 340 4.43 -8.31 -6.38
CA PHE A 340 5.35 -7.21 -6.03
C PHE A 340 6.26 -7.54 -4.85
N ASP A 341 6.27 -8.78 -4.37
CA ASP A 341 7.01 -9.22 -3.19
C ASP A 341 8.51 -9.55 -3.45
N ALA A 342 8.92 -9.71 -4.72
CA ALA A 342 10.31 -9.99 -5.12
C ALA A 342 11.06 -8.77 -5.67
N THR A 343 10.89 -7.61 -5.03
CA THR A 343 11.36 -6.30 -5.55
C THR A 343 12.39 -5.64 -4.64
N PHE A 344 13.15 -4.67 -5.16
CA PHE A 344 14.19 -3.91 -4.44
C PHE A 344 15.19 -4.81 -3.69
N GLY A 345 15.63 -5.88 -4.36
CA GLY A 345 16.65 -6.80 -3.84
C GLY A 345 16.15 -7.84 -2.84
N VAL A 346 14.84 -7.94 -2.60
CA VAL A 346 14.25 -9.04 -1.81
C VAL A 346 14.46 -10.36 -2.56
N ASN A 347 15.00 -11.37 -1.87
CA ASN A 347 15.26 -12.71 -2.39
C ASN A 347 16.11 -12.76 -3.68
N ILE A 348 16.88 -11.71 -3.96
CA ILE A 348 17.70 -11.67 -5.17
C ILE A 348 18.70 -12.83 -5.16
N HIS A 349 18.76 -13.58 -6.26
CA HIS A 349 19.58 -14.78 -6.39
C HIS A 349 20.88 -14.54 -7.19
N HIS A 350 21.14 -13.30 -7.58
CA HIS A 350 22.37 -12.88 -8.25
C HIS A 350 23.51 -12.72 -7.24
N ASN A 351 24.58 -13.50 -7.41
CA ASN A 351 25.81 -13.37 -6.60
C ASN A 351 26.62 -12.10 -6.94
N ASP A 352 26.36 -11.48 -8.09
CA ASP A 352 27.04 -10.25 -8.52
C ASP A 352 26.42 -9.01 -7.86
N THR A 353 27.16 -8.42 -6.92
CA THR A 353 26.73 -7.21 -6.19
C THR A 353 26.61 -5.94 -7.07
N THR A 354 27.07 -6.00 -8.32
CA THR A 354 26.92 -4.95 -9.32
C THR A 354 25.61 -5.06 -10.11
N PHE A 355 24.79 -6.09 -9.87
CA PHE A 355 23.47 -6.28 -10.52
C PHE A 355 22.62 -5.00 -10.55
N ILE A 356 22.59 -4.25 -9.43
CA ILE A 356 21.83 -3.01 -9.31
C ILE A 356 22.23 -2.00 -10.40
N GLU A 357 23.49 -1.98 -10.81
CA GLU A 357 24.07 -1.01 -11.73
C GLU A 357 24.08 -1.52 -13.19
N TRP A 358 23.59 -2.73 -13.45
CA TRP A 358 23.53 -3.24 -14.81
C TRP A 358 22.59 -2.40 -15.67
N SER A 359 23.09 -1.98 -16.84
CA SER A 359 22.28 -1.39 -17.90
C SER A 359 21.23 -2.38 -18.40
N TYR A 360 20.02 -1.89 -18.68
CA TYR A 360 18.95 -2.67 -19.30
C TYR A 360 19.38 -3.30 -20.63
N LYS A 361 20.39 -2.74 -21.31
CA LYS A 361 20.94 -3.27 -22.58
C LYS A 361 21.55 -4.66 -22.42
N LYS A 362 21.93 -5.06 -21.21
CA LYS A 362 22.41 -6.43 -20.92
C LYS A 362 21.25 -7.43 -20.79
N TYR A 363 20.05 -6.97 -20.44
CA TYR A 363 18.93 -7.84 -20.08
C TYR A 363 18.49 -8.74 -21.24
N PRO A 364 18.44 -8.30 -22.52
CA PRO A 364 18.08 -9.20 -23.62
C PRO A 364 19.00 -10.41 -23.78
N THR A 365 20.29 -10.25 -23.46
CA THR A 365 21.27 -11.34 -23.51
C THR A 365 21.19 -12.23 -22.28
N LEU A 366 21.03 -11.64 -21.10
CA LEU A 366 20.98 -12.37 -19.83
C LEU A 366 19.65 -13.12 -19.64
N PHE A 367 18.57 -12.54 -20.13
CA PHE A 367 17.21 -13.01 -19.94
C PHE A 367 16.48 -13.11 -21.30
N PRO A 368 16.88 -14.07 -22.15
CA PRO A 368 16.27 -14.26 -23.47
C PRO A 368 14.78 -14.65 -23.38
N GLY A 369 14.34 -15.14 -22.20
CA GLY A 369 12.95 -15.47 -21.90
C GLY A 369 12.00 -14.29 -22.06
N GLY A 370 12.42 -13.05 -21.79
CA GLY A 370 11.62 -11.82 -21.90
C GLY A 370 11.19 -11.43 -23.33
N VAL A 371 10.54 -12.32 -24.08
CA VAL A 371 10.27 -12.25 -25.52
C VAL A 371 9.67 -10.91 -25.94
N MET A 372 8.65 -10.43 -25.22
CA MET A 372 7.91 -9.23 -25.61
C MET A 372 8.77 -7.98 -25.46
N ILE A 373 9.33 -7.73 -24.28
CA ILE A 373 10.19 -6.56 -24.06
C ILE A 373 11.47 -6.64 -24.90
N ASN A 374 12.11 -7.80 -25.01
CA ASN A 374 13.30 -7.96 -25.85
C ASN A 374 13.00 -7.69 -27.33
N GLY A 375 11.84 -8.10 -27.82
CA GLY A 375 11.43 -7.80 -29.19
C GLY A 375 11.01 -6.34 -29.41
N LEU A 376 10.38 -5.69 -28.42
CA LEU A 376 10.09 -4.26 -28.50
C LEU A 376 11.38 -3.42 -28.54
N LEU A 377 12.42 -3.81 -27.78
CA LEU A 377 13.71 -3.14 -27.77
C LEU A 377 14.57 -3.37 -29.02
N GLN A 378 14.13 -4.23 -29.96
CA GLN A 378 14.72 -4.30 -31.31
C GLN A 378 14.21 -3.17 -32.21
N ASN A 379 13.08 -2.57 -31.86
CA ASN A 379 12.47 -1.50 -32.61
C ASN A 379 12.94 -0.13 -32.09
N PRO A 380 13.46 0.77 -32.94
CA PRO A 380 13.92 2.10 -32.52
C PRO A 380 12.85 2.96 -31.84
N THR A 381 11.61 2.94 -32.34
CA THR A 381 10.48 3.71 -31.81
C THR A 381 10.15 3.28 -30.38
N TYR A 382 10.06 1.98 -30.14
CA TYR A 382 9.74 1.45 -28.81
C TYR A 382 10.94 1.48 -27.85
N THR A 383 12.17 1.42 -28.37
CA THR A 383 13.38 1.69 -27.58
C THR A 383 13.38 3.13 -27.07
N GLN A 384 13.09 4.10 -27.95
CA GLN A 384 12.98 5.51 -27.57
C GLN A 384 11.87 5.74 -26.54
N MET A 385 10.73 5.04 -26.66
CA MET A 385 9.66 5.08 -25.67
C MET A 385 10.15 4.58 -24.30
N PHE A 386 10.79 3.41 -24.25
CA PHE A 386 11.36 2.84 -23.02
C PHE A 386 12.35 3.82 -22.36
N GLU A 387 13.32 4.31 -23.12
CA GLU A 387 14.36 5.22 -22.62
C GLU A 387 13.77 6.55 -22.15
N THR A 388 12.73 7.06 -22.82
CA THR A 388 12.03 8.29 -22.39
C THR A 388 11.35 8.08 -21.05
N TYR A 389 10.60 6.98 -20.89
CA TYR A 389 9.95 6.64 -19.62
C TYR A 389 10.97 6.39 -18.51
N LEU A 390 12.08 5.71 -18.81
CA LEU A 390 13.15 5.46 -17.86
C LEU A 390 13.81 6.75 -17.36
N LYS A 391 14.22 7.64 -18.28
CA LYS A 391 14.82 8.94 -17.96
C LYS A 391 13.86 9.78 -17.12
N ASN A 392 12.63 9.99 -17.58
CA ASN A 392 11.65 10.80 -16.86
C ASN A 392 11.35 10.23 -15.47
N THR A 393 11.20 8.91 -15.37
CA THR A 393 10.94 8.24 -14.08
C THR A 393 12.08 8.49 -13.12
N VAL A 394 13.34 8.33 -13.54
CA VAL A 394 14.51 8.61 -12.68
C VAL A 394 14.61 10.10 -12.32
N GLN A 395 14.39 11.02 -13.26
CA GLN A 395 14.53 12.45 -12.98
C GLN A 395 13.44 13.02 -12.08
N ILE A 396 12.21 12.53 -12.19
CA ILE A 396 11.03 13.11 -11.53
C ILE A 396 10.63 12.32 -10.28
N LEU A 397 10.65 10.99 -10.37
CA LEU A 397 10.04 10.11 -9.37
C LEU A 397 11.07 9.27 -8.62
N PHE A 398 11.83 8.41 -9.30
CA PHE A 398 12.74 7.42 -8.74
C PHE A 398 14.12 8.03 -8.46
N ASN A 399 14.17 8.99 -7.54
CA ASN A 399 15.39 9.66 -7.10
C ASN A 399 15.34 10.05 -5.62
N ASN A 400 16.44 10.61 -5.15
CA ASN A 400 16.62 10.96 -3.74
C ASN A 400 15.71 12.08 -3.25
N ALA A 401 15.39 13.06 -4.09
CA ALA A 401 14.54 14.19 -3.69
C ALA A 401 13.07 13.81 -3.56
N THR A 402 12.58 12.90 -4.41
CA THR A 402 11.16 12.56 -4.47
C THR A 402 10.85 11.27 -3.71
N LEU A 403 11.42 10.14 -4.13
CA LEU A 403 11.03 8.82 -3.62
C LEU A 403 11.52 8.60 -2.20
N ILE A 404 12.78 8.94 -1.90
CA ILE A 404 13.36 8.74 -0.57
C ILE A 404 12.64 9.60 0.47
N ASN A 405 12.27 10.84 0.14
CA ASN A 405 11.48 11.70 1.02
C ASN A 405 10.14 11.09 1.43
N ARG A 406 9.41 10.55 0.45
CA ARG A 406 8.16 9.83 0.73
C ARG A 406 8.42 8.62 1.62
N ILE A 407 9.45 7.82 1.32
CA ILE A 407 9.82 6.64 2.11
C ILE A 407 10.11 7.01 3.56
N LEU A 408 10.91 8.06 3.81
CA LEU A 408 11.28 8.47 5.16
C LEU A 408 10.07 8.96 5.96
N LYS A 409 9.18 9.75 5.34
CA LYS A 409 7.93 10.19 5.98
C LYS A 409 7.00 9.01 6.26
N TYR A 410 6.81 8.10 5.31
CA TYR A 410 5.96 6.92 5.49
C TYR A 410 6.53 6.00 6.56
N HIS A 411 7.85 5.76 6.53
CA HIS A 411 8.56 5.00 7.54
C HIS A 411 8.38 5.58 8.95
N ALA A 412 8.55 6.88 9.12
CA ALA A 412 8.35 7.53 10.42
C ALA A 412 6.90 7.37 10.94
N PHE A 413 5.92 7.40 10.04
CA PHE A 413 4.51 7.21 10.38
C PHE A 413 4.19 5.78 10.85
N ILE A 414 4.76 4.78 10.17
CA ILE A 414 4.47 3.36 10.45
C ILE A 414 5.38 2.75 11.54
N LEU A 415 6.54 3.36 11.83
CA LEU A 415 7.52 2.84 12.80
C LEU A 415 6.93 2.49 14.18
N PRO A 416 5.98 3.26 14.76
CA PRO A 416 5.33 2.89 16.01
C PRO A 416 4.51 1.58 15.96
N ASP A 417 4.22 1.05 14.76
CA ASP A 417 3.64 -0.29 14.58
C ASP A 417 4.67 -1.41 14.54
N PHE A 418 5.95 -1.09 14.30
CA PHE A 418 6.95 -2.09 13.94
C PHE A 418 7.89 -2.51 15.05
N ALA A 419 8.21 -1.61 16.00
CA ALA A 419 9.17 -1.86 17.08
C ALA A 419 10.30 -2.86 16.71
N GLU A 420 11.33 -2.33 16.02
CA GLU A 420 12.67 -2.88 15.72
C GLU A 420 12.98 -3.37 14.27
N ASN A 421 14.21 -3.03 13.82
CA ASN A 421 14.97 -3.45 12.62
C ASN A 421 14.85 -2.72 11.27
N LEU A 422 15.16 -1.41 11.21
CA LEU A 422 15.21 -0.69 9.92
C LEU A 422 16.51 0.04 9.55
N TRP A 423 17.60 -0.21 10.27
CA TRP A 423 18.90 0.29 9.84
C TRP A 423 20.00 -0.75 10.02
N GLY A 424 20.44 -1.32 8.90
CA GLY A 424 21.46 -2.37 8.81
C GLY A 424 21.11 -3.37 7.72
N TRP A 425 22.13 -4.01 7.13
CA TRP A 425 21.95 -5.21 6.33
C TRP A 425 21.20 -6.23 7.20
N VAL A 426 19.95 -6.56 6.87
CA VAL A 426 19.17 -7.56 7.60
C VAL A 426 19.29 -8.86 6.82
N PRO A 427 20.26 -9.74 7.15
CA PRO A 427 20.21 -11.11 6.65
C PRO A 427 18.90 -11.73 7.14
N ALA A 428 18.27 -12.52 6.27
CA ALA A 428 17.11 -13.31 6.64
C ALA A 428 17.32 -13.97 8.01
N PRO A 429 16.31 -13.96 8.91
CA PRO A 429 16.43 -14.63 10.19
C PRO A 429 16.55 -16.16 10.09
N ASN A 430 16.49 -16.75 8.89
CA ASN A 430 16.76 -18.18 8.69
C ASN A 430 17.46 -18.47 7.35
N ALA A 431 18.25 -19.55 7.33
CA ALA A 431 18.96 -20.03 6.14
C ALA A 431 18.05 -20.60 5.03
N ASN A 432 16.74 -20.30 5.04
CA ASN A 432 15.73 -20.87 4.15
C ASN A 432 15.27 -19.92 3.04
N GLY A 433 15.96 -18.79 2.84
CA GLY A 433 15.61 -17.79 1.83
C GLY A 433 14.56 -16.81 2.36
N GLY A 434 14.96 -15.54 2.42
CA GLY A 434 14.16 -14.41 2.88
C GLY A 434 15.06 -13.19 3.00
N GLY A 435 14.50 -11.99 3.06
CA GLY A 435 15.29 -10.77 3.28
C GLY A 435 15.77 -10.11 1.99
N ALA A 436 16.29 -8.89 2.16
CA ALA A 436 16.78 -8.09 1.06
C ALA A 436 18.31 -8.10 1.05
N GLY A 437 18.91 -8.44 -0.10
CA GLY A 437 20.36 -8.36 -0.29
C GLY A 437 20.92 -6.94 -0.15
N PHE A 438 20.04 -5.93 -0.22
CA PHE A 438 20.36 -4.51 -0.18
C PHE A 438 19.32 -3.71 0.62
N GLY A 439 19.75 -2.60 1.21
CA GLY A 439 18.83 -1.63 1.82
C GLY A 439 17.96 -0.95 0.77
N LEU A 440 16.71 -0.63 1.09
CA LEU A 440 15.77 0.00 0.13
C LEU A 440 16.29 1.35 -0.39
N ILE A 441 16.78 2.21 0.50
CA ILE A 441 17.39 3.50 0.11
C ILE A 441 18.66 3.27 -0.72
N GLN A 442 19.52 2.35 -0.29
CA GLN A 442 20.75 1.99 -1.03
C GLN A 442 20.43 1.55 -2.47
N TRP A 443 19.38 0.74 -2.64
CA TRP A 443 18.92 0.30 -3.96
C TRP A 443 18.54 1.49 -4.85
N ILE A 444 17.68 2.37 -4.34
CA ILE A 444 17.17 3.54 -5.09
C ILE A 444 18.31 4.45 -5.51
N VAL A 445 19.23 4.77 -4.58
CA VAL A 445 20.40 5.62 -4.86
C VAL A 445 21.25 4.99 -5.97
N ARG A 446 21.74 3.76 -5.77
CA ARG A 446 22.64 3.10 -6.73
C ARG A 446 22.00 2.94 -8.11
N LYS A 447 20.72 2.54 -8.17
CA LYS A 447 20.03 2.34 -9.46
C LYS A 447 19.79 3.67 -10.17
N SER A 448 19.31 4.68 -9.46
CA SER A 448 19.06 6.00 -10.06
C SER A 448 20.34 6.66 -10.56
N GLU A 449 21.45 6.56 -9.81
CA GLU A 449 22.76 7.06 -10.22
C GLU A 449 23.32 6.31 -11.44
N ALA A 450 23.17 4.98 -11.49
CA ALA A 450 23.61 4.18 -12.63
C ALA A 450 22.87 4.59 -13.92
N VAL A 451 21.56 4.76 -13.86
CA VAL A 451 20.74 5.23 -14.99
C VAL A 451 21.08 6.68 -15.35
N ALA A 452 21.24 7.55 -14.36
CA ALA A 452 21.61 8.95 -14.57
C ALA A 452 22.93 9.07 -15.33
N LYS A 453 23.93 8.27 -14.94
CA LYS A 453 25.22 8.17 -15.61
C LYS A 453 25.11 7.60 -17.02
N GLU A 454 24.33 6.54 -17.22
CA GLU A 454 24.15 5.92 -18.55
C GLU A 454 23.57 6.90 -19.58
N PHE A 455 22.62 7.74 -19.16
CA PHE A 455 21.92 8.68 -20.06
C PHE A 455 22.43 10.12 -19.99
N ALA A 456 23.46 10.40 -19.20
CA ALA A 456 23.96 11.74 -18.94
C ALA A 456 22.86 12.73 -18.51
N ILE A 457 21.93 12.27 -17.66
CA ILE A 457 20.84 13.08 -17.10
C ILE A 457 21.14 13.45 -15.66
N THR A 458 20.62 14.60 -15.21
CA THR A 458 20.71 15.02 -13.81
C THR A 458 19.50 14.53 -13.03
N THR A 459 19.73 14.02 -11.83
CA THR A 459 18.70 13.77 -10.82
C THR A 459 18.65 14.94 -9.85
N THR A 460 17.46 15.32 -9.37
CA THR A 460 17.33 16.38 -8.37
C THR A 460 18.10 15.99 -7.10
N PRO A 461 19.09 16.79 -6.65
CA PRO A 461 20.03 16.32 -5.62
C PRO A 461 19.49 16.30 -4.19
N THR A 462 18.36 16.95 -3.90
CA THR A 462 18.01 17.26 -2.50
C THR A 462 16.51 17.22 -2.22
N PRO A 463 16.10 16.67 -1.06
CA PRO A 463 14.77 16.84 -0.47
C PRO A 463 14.28 18.30 -0.45
N ASP A 464 13.06 18.57 -0.94
CA ASP A 464 12.29 19.70 -0.41
C ASP A 464 11.92 19.34 1.05
N GLY A 465 12.60 19.93 2.04
CA GLY A 465 12.29 19.63 3.44
C GLY A 465 13.18 20.19 4.55
N ASP A 466 14.41 20.64 4.28
CA ASP A 466 15.25 21.31 5.30
C ASP A 466 15.37 22.82 5.01
N LYS A 467 14.26 23.54 5.19
CA LYS A 467 14.23 24.98 5.48
C LYS A 467 13.32 25.27 6.65
#